data_AF-A0AAV0YPN5-F1
#
_entry.id   AF-A0AAV0YPN5-F1
#
_cell.length_a   1.000
_cell.length_b   1.000
_cell.length_c   1.000
_cell.angle_alpha   90.00
_cell.angle_beta   90.00
_cell.angle_gamma   90.00
#
_symmetry.space_group_name_H-M   'P 1'
#
loop_
_entity.id
_entity.type
_entity.pdbx_description
1 polymer ?
#
loop_
_entity_poly.entity_id
_entity_poly.type
_entity_poly.pdbx_seq_one_letter_code
_entity_poly.pdbx_strand_id
1 'polypeptide(L)'
;MYFSNQTRPKPKNHKTMIILFIFSIQQNGRALAIQVHIVPSHAVSINDSVAAEEAAADYEFVIRQLVRTRVINVSDISDCPKFDLILLELGADGHVASLFPNHPALDEREEWVTFITDSPIPPPERITFTLPVINSASNVAVVAAGESKADAVLLAVDEIGPDCLSIPARMVQPANRKLVWFLDKLATTKLEDSDLNNWYMKSLAEV
;
A
#
# COMPACT_ATOMS: atom_id res chain seq x y z
N MET A 1 -0.21 -4.39 -16.04
CA MET A 1 -0.18 -5.63 -15.22
C MET A 1 -0.57 -5.24 -13.80
N TYR A 2 -1.31 -6.08 -13.09
CA TYR A 2 -1.77 -5.82 -11.72
C TYR A 2 -0.98 -6.68 -10.73
N PHE A 3 -0.68 -6.09 -9.58
CA PHE A 3 0.13 -6.70 -8.52
C PHE A 3 -0.55 -6.46 -7.18
N SER A 4 -0.56 -7.47 -6.32
CA SER A 4 -0.90 -7.26 -4.91
C SER A 4 0.32 -6.64 -4.20
N ASN A 5 0.14 -5.49 -3.55
CA ASN A 5 1.19 -4.91 -2.70
C ASN A 5 1.20 -5.47 -1.28
N GLN A 6 0.15 -6.21 -0.91
CA GLN A 6 0.06 -6.99 0.31
C GLN A 6 -0.91 -8.16 0.19
N THR A 7 -0.80 -9.16 1.07
CA THR A 7 -1.84 -10.18 1.26
C THR A 7 -1.91 -10.68 2.69
N ARG A 8 -3.01 -11.36 3.01
CA ARG A 8 -3.33 -12.03 4.28
C ARG A 8 -3.52 -13.52 3.99
N PRO A 9 -2.68 -14.43 4.54
CA PRO A 9 -2.86 -15.86 4.37
C PRO A 9 -4.25 -16.32 4.84
N LYS A 10 -4.88 -17.25 4.10
CA LYS A 10 -6.21 -17.78 4.44
C LYS A 10 -6.10 -19.10 5.21
N PRO A 11 -7.02 -19.39 6.14
CA PRO A 11 -7.11 -20.73 6.72
C PRO A 11 -7.42 -21.78 5.64
N LYS A 12 -6.80 -22.97 5.76
CA LYS A 12 -6.68 -24.04 4.75
C LYS A 12 -7.98 -24.57 4.10
N ASN A 13 -9.16 -24.05 4.42
CA ASN A 13 -10.46 -24.53 3.92
C ASN A 13 -11.42 -23.43 3.39
N HIS A 14 -10.96 -22.21 3.11
CA HIS A 14 -11.81 -21.19 2.46
C HIS A 14 -11.47 -21.02 0.98
N LYS A 15 -12.26 -21.65 0.11
CA LYS A 15 -12.28 -21.37 -1.32
C LYS A 15 -12.96 -20.03 -1.56
N THR A 16 -12.22 -18.94 -1.42
CA THR A 16 -12.60 -17.67 -2.03
C THR A 16 -11.36 -17.12 -2.71
N MET A 17 -11.29 -17.32 -4.03
CA MET A 17 -10.30 -16.71 -4.90
C MET A 17 -10.68 -15.23 -5.02
N ILE A 18 -10.10 -14.37 -4.17
CA ILE A 18 -10.22 -12.92 -4.29
C ILE A 18 -8.97 -12.47 -5.04
N ILE A 19 -9.02 -12.62 -6.35
CA ILE A 19 -8.10 -11.92 -7.25
C ILE A 19 -8.47 -10.44 -7.15
N LEU A 20 -7.46 -9.60 -6.91
CA LEU A 20 -7.56 -8.15 -6.70
C LEU A 20 -8.19 -7.77 -5.35
N PHE A 21 -7.37 -7.31 -4.40
CA PHE A 21 -7.82 -6.32 -3.43
C PHE A 21 -8.10 -5.01 -4.18
N ILE A 22 -9.22 -4.98 -4.91
CA ILE A 22 -9.97 -3.74 -5.14
C ILE A 22 -10.50 -3.38 -3.76
N PHE A 23 -10.04 -2.26 -3.24
CA PHE A 23 -10.65 -1.48 -2.16
C PHE A 23 -11.49 -2.29 -1.16
N SER A 24 -10.95 -2.54 0.02
CA SER A 24 -11.82 -2.74 1.16
C SER A 24 -12.23 -1.38 1.73
N ILE A 25 -12.83 -0.51 0.90
CA ILE A 25 -13.70 0.54 1.44
C ILE A 25 -14.93 -0.19 1.98
N GLN A 26 -14.87 -0.60 3.25
CA GLN A 26 -16.03 -1.09 3.97
C GLN A 26 -16.93 0.09 4.29
N GLN A 27 -17.77 0.48 3.33
CA GLN A 27 -19.02 1.15 3.63
C GLN A 27 -20.11 0.07 3.64
N ASN A 28 -20.59 -0.31 4.83
CA ASN A 28 -21.70 -1.26 5.01
C ASN A 28 -21.51 -2.67 4.38
N GLY A 29 -20.30 -3.23 4.43
CA GLY A 29 -20.09 -4.67 4.21
C GLY A 29 -20.27 -5.17 2.76
N ARG A 30 -20.20 -4.31 1.74
CA ARG A 30 -20.17 -4.71 0.33
C ARG A 30 -18.87 -4.29 -0.35
N ALA A 31 -18.12 -5.25 -0.86
CA ALA A 31 -16.99 -5.00 -1.75
C ALA A 31 -17.53 -4.55 -3.13
N LEU A 32 -16.98 -3.48 -3.69
CA LEU A 32 -17.24 -3.07 -5.07
C LEU A 32 -16.47 -4.01 -6.00
N ALA A 33 -17.12 -5.07 -6.46
CA ALA A 33 -16.60 -5.92 -7.51
C ALA A 33 -16.80 -5.23 -8.86
N ILE A 34 -15.83 -4.43 -9.29
CA ILE A 34 -15.79 -3.99 -10.69
C ILE A 34 -15.27 -5.18 -11.51
N GLN A 35 -16.16 -5.81 -12.26
CA GLN A 35 -15.81 -6.94 -13.12
C GLN A 35 -15.14 -6.40 -14.40
N VAL A 36 -13.82 -6.21 -14.33
CA VAL A 36 -13.00 -5.85 -15.49
C VAL A 36 -12.43 -7.15 -16.10
N HIS A 37 -12.51 -7.29 -17.41
CA HIS A 37 -11.79 -8.35 -18.12
C HIS A 37 -10.29 -8.05 -18.13
N ILE A 38 -9.58 -8.57 -17.14
CA ILE A 38 -8.12 -8.59 -17.10
C ILE A 38 -7.67 -9.95 -17.62
N VAL A 39 -6.76 -9.95 -18.61
CA VAL A 39 -6.11 -11.20 -19.04
C VAL A 39 -5.39 -11.80 -17.82
N PRO A 40 -5.61 -13.09 -17.47
CA PRO A 40 -5.05 -13.67 -16.25
C PRO A 40 -3.52 -13.56 -16.16
N SER A 41 -2.81 -13.66 -17.28
CA SER A 41 -1.35 -13.48 -17.33
C SER A 41 -0.88 -12.05 -16.98
N HIS A 42 -1.80 -11.08 -16.96
CA HIS A 42 -1.53 -9.70 -16.56
C HIS A 42 -1.89 -9.42 -15.10
N ALA A 43 -2.24 -10.44 -14.30
CA ALA A 43 -2.45 -10.33 -12.87
C ALA A 43 -1.47 -11.27 -12.14
N VAL A 44 -0.64 -10.71 -11.27
CA VAL A 44 0.31 -11.46 -10.45
C VAL A 44 -0.13 -11.33 -8.99
N SER A 45 -0.59 -12.43 -8.42
CA SER A 45 -1.04 -12.49 -7.03
C SER A 45 -0.01 -13.19 -6.14
N ILE A 46 0.08 -12.75 -4.89
CA ILE A 46 0.88 -13.44 -3.87
C ILE A 46 0.24 -14.81 -3.57
N ASN A 47 1.05 -15.86 -3.45
CA ASN A 47 0.61 -17.19 -3.08
C ASN A 47 0.25 -17.24 -1.58
N ASP A 48 -1.04 -17.23 -1.25
CA ASP A 48 -1.54 -17.22 0.13
C ASP A 48 -1.75 -18.63 0.72
N SER A 49 -1.30 -19.67 0.01
CA SER A 49 -1.43 -21.08 0.40
C SER A 49 -0.19 -21.67 1.11
N VAL A 50 0.91 -20.91 1.12
CA VAL A 50 2.19 -21.27 1.75
C VAL A 50 2.50 -20.33 2.92
N ALA A 51 3.58 -20.59 3.65
CA ALA A 51 4.01 -19.72 4.75
C ALA A 51 4.41 -18.32 4.23
N ALA A 52 4.28 -17.29 5.05
CA ALA A 52 4.52 -15.92 4.63
C ALA A 52 5.94 -15.68 4.08
N GLU A 53 6.94 -16.35 4.66
CA GLU A 53 8.34 -16.32 4.19
C GLU A 53 8.48 -16.88 2.76
N GLU A 54 7.95 -18.08 2.53
CA GLU A 54 7.97 -18.73 1.21
C GLU A 54 7.18 -17.91 0.19
N ALA A 55 6.01 -17.38 0.59
CA ALA A 55 5.18 -16.53 -0.27
C ALA A 55 5.87 -15.23 -0.67
N ALA A 56 6.64 -14.61 0.25
CA ALA A 56 7.40 -13.40 -0.04
C ALA A 56 8.54 -13.69 -1.02
N ALA A 57 9.30 -14.77 -0.79
CA ALA A 57 10.39 -15.19 -1.67
C ALA A 57 9.89 -15.54 -3.09
N ASP A 58 8.79 -16.29 -3.19
CA ASP A 58 8.15 -16.62 -4.47
C ASP A 58 7.71 -15.36 -5.22
N TYR A 59 7.06 -14.43 -4.51
CA TYR A 59 6.54 -13.22 -5.11
C TYR A 59 7.67 -12.28 -5.57
N GLU A 60 8.72 -12.15 -4.77
CA GLU A 60 9.92 -11.42 -5.15
C GLU A 60 10.58 -12.02 -6.38
N PHE A 61 10.73 -13.35 -6.43
CA PHE A 61 11.29 -14.05 -7.58
C PHE A 61 10.53 -13.71 -8.87
N VAL A 62 9.18 -13.73 -8.82
CA VAL A 62 8.35 -13.37 -9.97
C VAL A 62 8.59 -11.91 -10.40
N ILE A 63 8.65 -10.97 -9.46
CA ILE A 63 8.91 -9.55 -9.78
C ILE A 63 10.30 -9.37 -10.38
N ARG A 64 11.32 -10.05 -9.85
CA ARG A 64 12.68 -10.05 -10.42
C ARG A 64 12.69 -10.59 -11.85
N GLN A 65 11.91 -11.64 -12.16
CA GLN A 65 11.77 -12.11 -13.54
C GLN A 65 11.09 -11.09 -14.46
N LEU A 66 10.07 -10.38 -13.96
CA LEU A 66 9.38 -9.34 -14.72
C LEU A 66 10.27 -8.13 -14.99
N VAL A 67 11.13 -7.77 -14.04
CA VAL A 67 12.17 -6.77 -14.25
C VAL A 67 13.19 -7.26 -15.29
N ARG A 68 13.68 -8.50 -15.15
CA ARG A 68 14.66 -9.09 -16.10
C ARG A 68 14.14 -9.15 -17.53
N THR A 69 12.84 -9.44 -17.69
CA THR A 69 12.15 -9.49 -18.99
C THR A 69 11.66 -8.13 -19.47
N ARG A 70 11.96 -7.05 -18.74
CA ARG A 70 11.58 -5.66 -19.05
C ARG A 70 10.07 -5.43 -19.13
N VAL A 71 9.29 -6.26 -18.43
CA VAL A 71 7.86 -6.03 -18.22
C VAL A 71 7.64 -4.97 -17.15
N ILE A 72 8.48 -4.96 -16.11
CA ILE A 72 8.57 -3.91 -15.11
C ILE A 72 9.90 -3.17 -15.33
N ASN A 73 9.88 -1.84 -15.30
CA ASN A 73 11.10 -1.05 -15.41
C ASN A 73 11.83 -1.00 -14.06
N VAL A 74 13.10 -0.60 -14.07
CA VAL A 74 13.85 -0.32 -12.84
C VAL A 74 13.81 1.19 -12.60
N SER A 75 13.84 1.61 -11.34
CA SER A 75 13.94 3.02 -10.97
C SER A 75 15.33 3.56 -11.33
N ASP A 76 15.38 4.81 -11.81
CA ASP A 76 16.65 5.47 -12.18
C ASP A 76 17.44 5.95 -10.95
N ILE A 77 16.77 5.96 -9.78
CA ILE A 77 17.27 6.51 -8.51
C ILE A 77 17.52 5.39 -7.49
N SER A 78 16.91 4.23 -7.69
CA SER A 78 17.05 3.04 -6.86
C SER A 78 16.99 1.79 -7.74
N ASP A 79 17.76 0.74 -7.44
CA ASP A 79 17.71 -0.53 -8.18
C ASP A 79 16.42 -1.34 -7.93
N CYS A 80 15.35 -0.67 -7.49
CA CYS A 80 14.03 -1.24 -7.21
C CYS A 80 13.13 -1.26 -8.47
N PRO A 81 12.13 -2.17 -8.52
CA PRO A 81 11.11 -2.19 -9.57
C PRO A 81 10.26 -0.91 -9.57
N LYS A 82 10.27 -0.17 -10.68
CA LYS A 82 9.50 1.05 -10.89
C LYS A 82 8.12 0.74 -11.42
N PHE A 83 7.14 0.65 -10.52
CA PHE A 83 5.73 0.55 -10.89
C PHE A 83 5.17 1.89 -11.37
N ASP A 84 4.21 1.88 -12.30
CA ASP A 84 3.56 3.11 -12.76
C ASP A 84 2.69 3.76 -11.68
N LEU A 85 1.98 2.95 -10.91
CA LEU A 85 1.11 3.36 -9.81
C LEU A 85 1.13 2.29 -8.71
N ILE A 86 1.31 2.73 -7.47
CA ILE A 86 1.00 1.93 -6.28
C ILE A 86 -0.16 2.61 -5.54
N LEU A 87 -1.20 1.82 -5.26
CA LEU A 87 -2.37 2.27 -4.51
C LEU A 87 -2.30 1.72 -3.07
N LEU A 88 -2.37 2.60 -2.08
CA LEU A 88 -2.26 2.28 -0.66
C LEU A 88 -3.54 2.69 0.08
N GLU A 89 -3.96 1.86 1.03
CA GLU A 89 -4.96 2.24 2.04
C GLU A 89 -4.24 2.72 3.30
N LEU A 90 -4.78 3.75 3.95
CA LEU A 90 -4.27 4.26 5.22
C LEU A 90 -4.89 3.53 6.41
N GLY A 91 -4.05 3.01 7.30
CA GLY A 91 -4.42 2.51 8.63
C GLY A 91 -4.86 3.62 9.58
N ALA A 92 -5.70 3.32 10.58
CA ALA A 92 -6.09 4.31 11.59
C ALA A 92 -4.90 4.72 12.51
N ASP A 93 -3.88 3.86 12.57
CA ASP A 93 -2.57 4.03 13.21
C ASP A 93 -1.50 4.59 12.25
N GLY A 94 -1.87 4.92 11.00
CA GLY A 94 -0.94 5.42 9.99
C GLY A 94 -0.13 4.35 9.24
N HIS A 95 -0.43 3.05 9.41
CA HIS A 95 0.19 2.01 8.59
C HIS A 95 -0.21 2.13 7.12
N VAL A 96 0.67 1.68 6.23
CA VAL A 96 0.38 1.51 4.79
C VAL A 96 0.88 0.14 4.36
N ALA A 97 0.19 -0.49 3.41
CA ALA A 97 0.41 -1.92 3.11
C ALA A 97 0.45 -2.72 4.43
N SER A 98 1.47 -3.56 4.66
CA SER A 98 1.68 -4.21 5.97
C SER A 98 2.89 -3.64 6.72
N LEU A 99 3.15 -2.34 6.56
CA LEU A 99 4.21 -1.62 7.24
C LEU A 99 3.61 -0.84 8.42
N PHE A 100 3.83 -1.33 9.63
CA PHE A 100 3.23 -0.80 10.86
C PHE A 100 4.18 0.13 11.62
N PRO A 101 3.65 1.10 12.40
CA PRO A 101 4.48 1.95 13.25
C PRO A 101 5.41 1.14 14.16
N ASN A 102 6.68 1.54 14.26
CA ASN A 102 7.72 0.91 15.08
C ASN A 102 8.03 -0.57 14.74
N HIS A 103 7.57 -1.07 13.59
CA HIS A 103 7.82 -2.44 13.17
C HIS A 103 9.16 -2.55 12.41
N PRO A 104 10.01 -3.58 12.67
CA PRO A 104 11.32 -3.72 12.00
C PRO A 104 11.26 -3.77 10.47
N ALA A 105 10.14 -4.22 9.90
CA ALA A 105 9.90 -4.20 8.44
C ALA A 105 9.99 -2.79 7.81
N LEU A 106 9.88 -1.72 8.60
CA LEU A 106 10.13 -0.35 8.13
C LEU A 106 11.60 -0.09 7.79
N ASP A 107 12.52 -0.89 8.32
CA ASP A 107 13.96 -0.78 8.12
C ASP A 107 14.49 -1.71 7.02
N GLU A 108 13.63 -2.51 6.39
CA GLU A 108 14.03 -3.37 5.27
C GLU A 108 14.47 -2.54 4.06
N ARG A 109 15.68 -2.82 3.56
CA ARG A 109 16.32 -2.09 2.45
C ARG A 109 16.88 -2.99 1.37
N GLU A 110 17.06 -4.27 1.64
CA GLU A 110 17.72 -5.23 0.75
C GLU A 110 16.71 -5.94 -0.15
N GLU A 111 15.62 -6.43 0.46
CA GLU A 111 14.58 -7.17 -0.26
C GLU A 111 13.51 -6.25 -0.87
N TRP A 112 12.91 -6.68 -1.98
CA TRP A 112 11.82 -5.94 -2.64
C TRP A 112 10.46 -6.27 -2.01
N VAL A 113 10.32 -7.51 -1.55
CA VAL A 113 9.14 -8.04 -0.87
C VAL A 113 9.62 -8.62 0.46
N THR A 114 8.91 -8.26 1.52
CA THR A 114 9.17 -8.83 2.85
C THR A 114 7.89 -9.42 3.42
N PHE A 115 8.03 -10.08 4.55
CA PHE A 115 6.91 -10.63 5.31
C PHE A 115 7.04 -10.23 6.78
N ILE A 116 5.90 -10.24 7.46
CA ILE A 116 5.81 -10.07 8.90
C ILE A 116 4.98 -11.22 9.47
N THR A 117 5.25 -11.62 10.71
CA THR A 117 4.55 -12.74 11.38
C THR A 117 3.81 -12.30 12.65
N ASP A 118 3.87 -11.02 12.97
CA ASP A 118 3.48 -10.41 14.23
C ASP A 118 2.74 -9.09 14.02
N SER A 119 1.98 -8.98 12.92
CA SER A 119 1.13 -7.82 12.66
C SER A 119 0.25 -7.50 13.88
N PRO A 120 0.24 -6.25 14.36
CA PRO A 120 -0.57 -5.84 15.52
C PRO A 120 -2.07 -5.92 15.21
N ILE A 121 -2.44 -5.95 13.91
CA ILE A 121 -3.80 -6.10 13.42
C ILE A 121 -3.96 -7.48 12.77
N PRO A 122 -4.91 -8.33 13.19
CA PRO A 122 -5.12 -9.65 12.58
C PRO A 122 -5.38 -9.59 11.06
N PRO A 123 -4.94 -10.61 10.30
CA PRO A 123 -4.09 -11.71 10.72
C PRO A 123 -2.62 -11.29 10.94
N PRO A 124 -1.87 -12.06 11.76
CA PRO A 124 -0.50 -11.74 12.16
C PRO A 124 0.48 -11.86 10.99
N GLU A 125 0.32 -12.89 10.15
CA GLU A 125 1.16 -13.11 8.98
C GLU A 125 0.71 -12.25 7.80
N ARG A 126 1.65 -11.54 7.17
CA ARG A 126 1.40 -10.73 5.97
C ARG A 126 2.63 -10.69 5.08
N ILE A 127 2.41 -10.57 3.78
CA ILE A 127 3.44 -10.27 2.78
C ILE A 127 3.23 -8.82 2.34
N THR A 128 4.30 -8.06 2.11
CA THR A 128 4.24 -6.64 1.73
C THR A 128 5.41 -6.20 0.86
N PHE A 129 5.18 -5.21 0.01
CA PHE A 129 6.30 -4.43 -0.53
C PHE A 129 6.99 -3.63 0.56
N THR A 130 8.30 -3.46 0.39
CA THR A 130 9.15 -2.66 1.26
C THR A 130 9.05 -1.17 0.91
N LEU A 131 9.42 -0.28 1.83
CA LEU A 131 9.42 1.16 1.58
C LEU A 131 10.23 1.58 0.34
N PRO A 132 11.44 1.02 0.08
CA PRO A 132 12.19 1.32 -1.14
C PRO A 132 11.39 1.03 -2.42
N VAL A 133 10.68 -0.09 -2.49
CA VAL A 133 9.84 -0.44 -3.63
C VAL A 133 8.67 0.53 -3.77
N ILE A 134 7.97 0.81 -2.68
CA ILE A 134 6.84 1.75 -2.68
C ILE A 134 7.29 3.15 -3.18
N ASN A 135 8.43 3.64 -2.68
CA ASN A 135 8.97 4.95 -3.02
C ASN A 135 9.66 5.00 -4.40
N SER A 136 9.93 3.84 -5.02
CA SER A 136 10.44 3.76 -6.39
C SER A 136 9.35 3.89 -7.46
N ALA A 137 8.07 3.82 -7.09
CA ALA A 137 6.97 3.96 -8.04
C ALA A 137 6.89 5.36 -8.66
N SER A 138 6.43 5.42 -9.92
CA SER A 138 6.24 6.67 -10.64
C SER A 138 5.15 7.54 -10.01
N ASN A 139 4.10 6.91 -9.49
CA ASN A 139 3.02 7.56 -8.76
C ASN A 139 2.62 6.69 -7.56
N VAL A 140 2.30 7.31 -6.44
CA VAL A 140 1.67 6.65 -5.30
C VAL A 140 0.36 7.35 -4.99
N ALA A 141 -0.70 6.58 -4.83
CA ALA A 141 -2.01 7.07 -4.40
C ALA A 141 -2.33 6.49 -3.03
N VAL A 142 -2.64 7.34 -2.05
CA VAL A 142 -3.10 6.91 -0.72
C VAL A 142 -4.58 7.24 -0.58
N VAL A 143 -5.36 6.28 -0.11
CA VAL A 143 -6.79 6.43 0.09
C VAL A 143 -7.13 6.29 1.57
N ALA A 144 -7.89 7.25 2.09
CA ALA A 144 -8.42 7.21 3.44
C ALA A 144 -9.87 7.70 3.46
N ALA A 145 -10.76 6.90 4.04
CA ALA A 145 -12.17 7.24 4.16
C ALA A 145 -12.68 6.90 5.56
N GLY A 146 -13.54 7.77 6.10
CA GLY A 146 -14.14 7.66 7.42
C GLY A 146 -13.37 8.40 8.50
N GLU A 147 -14.11 8.80 9.54
CA GLU A 147 -13.61 9.60 10.66
C GLU A 147 -12.46 8.93 11.43
N SER A 148 -12.45 7.60 11.47
CA SER A 148 -11.38 6.82 12.12
C SER A 148 -10.00 7.01 11.48
N LYS A 149 -9.91 7.65 10.31
CA LYS A 149 -8.66 7.96 9.62
C LYS A 149 -8.15 9.38 9.86
N ALA A 150 -8.96 10.28 10.41
CA ALA A 150 -8.64 11.70 10.45
C ALA A 150 -7.34 12.02 11.20
N ASP A 151 -7.06 11.33 12.30
CA ASP A 151 -5.78 11.47 13.03
C ASP A 151 -4.58 11.01 12.20
N ALA A 152 -4.69 9.84 11.57
CA ALA A 152 -3.61 9.31 10.73
C ALA A 152 -3.36 10.18 9.50
N VAL A 153 -4.42 10.76 8.92
CA VAL A 153 -4.31 11.72 7.82
C VAL A 153 -3.54 12.94 8.29
N LEU A 154 -3.95 13.58 9.39
CA LEU A 154 -3.25 14.75 9.94
C LEU A 154 -1.76 14.46 10.16
N LEU A 155 -1.43 13.36 10.86
CA LEU A 155 -0.04 12.97 11.13
C LEU A 155 0.79 12.71 9.87
N ALA A 156 0.16 12.22 8.81
CA ALA A 156 0.85 11.87 7.57
C ALA A 156 1.14 13.10 6.70
N VAL A 157 0.29 14.13 6.76
CA VAL A 157 0.33 15.27 5.84
C VAL A 157 0.90 16.53 6.46
N ASP A 158 0.74 16.70 7.77
CA ASP A 158 1.14 17.92 8.47
C ASP A 158 2.67 17.98 8.61
N GLU A 159 3.25 19.14 8.34
CA GLU A 159 4.67 19.44 8.51
C GLU A 159 5.03 19.72 9.99
N ILE A 160 4.30 19.16 10.95
CA ILE A 160 4.67 19.21 12.37
C ILE A 160 6.12 18.76 12.49
N GLY A 161 6.90 19.57 13.19
CA GLY A 161 8.36 19.55 13.24
C GLY A 161 9.02 18.23 13.66
N PRO A 162 10.34 18.24 13.90
CA PRO A 162 11.17 17.03 14.00
C PRO A 162 10.77 16.03 15.11
N ASP A 163 9.90 16.41 16.04
CA ASP A 163 9.40 15.57 17.13
C ASP A 163 8.12 14.79 16.79
N CYS A 164 7.59 14.92 15.56
CA CYS A 164 6.39 14.20 15.15
C CYS A 164 6.69 12.70 15.01
N LEU A 165 5.79 11.85 15.54
CA LEU A 165 5.86 10.39 15.38
C LEU A 165 5.86 10.05 13.89
N SER A 166 6.98 9.55 13.38
CA SER A 166 7.09 9.12 11.98
C SER A 166 6.24 7.87 11.75
N ILE A 167 5.00 8.07 11.32
CA ILE A 167 4.13 6.98 10.89
C ILE A 167 4.51 6.48 9.49
N PRO A 168 4.28 5.20 9.18
CA PRO A 168 4.63 4.62 7.88
C PRO A 168 4.12 5.40 6.67
N ALA A 169 2.90 5.95 6.75
CA ALA A 169 2.33 6.77 5.69
C ALA A 169 3.15 8.03 5.36
N ARG A 170 3.81 8.64 6.35
CA ARG A 170 4.70 9.81 6.16
C ARG A 170 6.04 9.42 5.52
N MET A 171 6.43 8.16 5.64
CA MET A 171 7.63 7.59 5.03
C MET A 171 7.42 7.26 3.53
N VAL A 172 6.18 7.33 3.05
CA VAL A 172 5.85 7.23 1.62
C VAL A 172 6.21 8.54 0.95
N GLN A 173 7.39 8.58 0.34
CA GLN A 173 7.96 9.75 -0.33
C GLN A 173 8.53 9.30 -1.69
N PRO A 174 7.67 9.12 -2.71
CA PRO A 174 8.13 8.69 -4.02
C PRO A 174 9.10 9.70 -4.62
N ALA A 175 10.12 9.23 -5.35
CA ALA A 175 11.29 10.03 -5.72
C ALA A 175 10.96 11.29 -6.55
N ASN A 176 9.90 11.28 -7.36
CA ASN A 176 9.42 12.43 -8.14
C ASN A 176 8.33 13.25 -7.42
N ARG A 177 8.13 13.02 -6.12
CA ARG A 177 7.08 13.60 -5.27
C ARG A 177 5.66 13.45 -5.80
N LYS A 178 5.39 12.46 -6.66
CA LYS A 178 4.03 12.19 -7.17
C LYS A 178 3.25 11.31 -6.18
N LEU A 179 2.94 11.89 -5.03
CA LEU A 179 2.07 11.30 -4.01
C LEU A 179 0.71 12.02 -4.05
N VAL A 180 -0.37 11.28 -4.29
CA VAL A 180 -1.74 11.84 -4.31
C VAL A 180 -2.57 11.20 -3.22
N TRP A 181 -3.29 12.02 -2.47
CA TRP A 181 -4.18 11.58 -1.41
C TRP A 181 -5.63 11.73 -1.83
N PHE A 182 -6.39 10.66 -1.66
CA PHE A 182 -7.82 10.58 -1.92
C PHE A 182 -8.54 10.44 -0.58
N LEU A 183 -9.16 11.54 -0.13
CA LEU A 183 -9.74 11.65 1.20
C LEU A 183 -11.24 11.92 1.10
N ASP A 184 -12.05 11.25 1.93
CA ASP A 184 -13.45 11.65 2.11
C ASP A 184 -13.57 12.78 3.14
N LYS A 185 -14.73 13.43 3.18
CA LYS A 185 -14.97 14.56 4.09
C LYS A 185 -14.78 14.19 5.58
N LEU A 186 -15.01 12.94 5.95
CA LEU A 186 -14.87 12.48 7.33
C LEU A 186 -13.39 12.28 7.71
N ALA A 187 -12.55 11.85 6.76
CA ALA A 187 -11.11 11.71 6.94
C ALA A 187 -10.37 13.06 6.97
N THR A 188 -10.99 14.15 6.52
CA THR A 188 -10.41 15.51 6.54
C THR A 188 -10.86 16.36 7.73
N THR A 189 -11.59 15.81 8.70
CA THR A 189 -12.18 16.59 9.82
C THR A 189 -11.16 17.27 10.72
N LYS A 190 -9.90 16.82 10.69
CA LYS A 190 -8.79 17.35 11.49
C LYS A 190 -7.80 18.20 10.70
N LEU A 191 -7.99 18.37 9.39
CA LEU A 191 -7.14 19.20 8.54
C LEU A 191 -7.59 20.67 8.57
N GLU A 192 -6.65 21.60 8.44
CA GLU A 192 -6.95 23.01 8.22
C GLU A 192 -7.18 23.29 6.71
N ASP A 193 -7.87 24.38 6.39
CA ASP A 193 -8.13 24.77 4.98
C ASP A 193 -6.83 25.01 4.19
N SER A 194 -5.72 25.37 4.86
CA SER A 194 -4.40 25.48 4.25
C SER A 194 -3.85 24.14 3.77
N ASP A 195 -4.15 23.04 4.47
CA ASP A 195 -3.64 21.70 4.15
C ASP A 195 -4.37 21.12 2.93
N LEU A 196 -5.67 21.41 2.83
CA LEU A 196 -6.54 20.98 1.73
C LEU A 196 -6.21 21.66 0.40
N ASN A 197 -5.68 22.88 0.44
CA ASN A 197 -5.28 23.62 -0.77
C ASN A 197 -3.96 23.14 -1.37
N ASN A 198 -3.27 22.19 -0.74
CA ASN A 198 -2.09 21.57 -1.31
C ASN A 198 -2.50 20.64 -2.47
N TRP A 199 -1.93 20.85 -3.66
CA TRP A 199 -2.31 20.18 -4.91
C TRP A 199 -2.19 18.65 -4.91
N TYR A 200 -1.61 18.08 -3.86
CA TYR A 200 -1.52 16.65 -3.60
C TYR A 200 -2.76 16.04 -2.93
N MET A 201 -3.66 16.87 -2.38
CA MET A 201 -4.90 16.43 -1.70
C MET A 201 -6.09 16.62 -2.65
N LYS A 202 -6.77 15.53 -3.01
CA LYS A 202 -8.04 15.60 -3.76
C LYS A 202 -9.19 15.05 -2.92
N SER A 203 -10.23 15.87 -2.76
CA SER A 203 -11.48 15.46 -2.14
C SER A 203 -12.18 14.39 -2.99
N LEU A 204 -12.59 13.29 -2.38
CA LEU A 204 -13.40 12.25 -3.02
C LEU A 204 -14.84 12.71 -3.35
N ALA A 205 -15.28 13.86 -2.82
CA ALA A 205 -16.62 14.39 -3.08
C ALA A 205 -16.77 15.10 -4.44
N GLU A 206 -15.67 15.34 -5.15
CA GLU A 206 -15.63 16.05 -6.44
C GLU A 206 -15.36 15.14 -7.64
N VAL A 207 -15.37 13.81 -7.44
CA VAL A 207 -15.15 12.78 -8.49
C VAL A 207 -16.43 12.00 -8.79
#